data_AF-A0A7X5L759-F1
#
_entry.id   AF-A0A7X5L759-F1
#
_cell.length_a   1.000
_cell.length_b   1.000
_cell.length_c   1.000
_cell.angle_alpha   90.00
_cell.angle_beta   90.00
_cell.angle_gamma   90.00
#
_symmetry.space_group_name_H-M   'P 1'
#
loop_
_entity.id
_entity.type
_entity.pdbx_description
1 polymer ?
#
loop_
_entity_poly.entity_id
_entity_poly.type
_entity_poly.pdbx_seq_one_letter_code
_entity_poly.pdbx_strand_id
1 'polypeptide(L)' 'MNYSTEVKQKLLSIITEMDSYRWLFTKNPETDFSRKKKWSFEEIMKFMLTMEGKA' A
#
# COMPACT_ATOMS: atom_id res chain seq x y z
N MET A 1 10.61 -19.70 -14.73
CA MET A 1 10.54 -18.63 -13.71
C MET A 1 9.70 -17.51 -14.28
N ASN A 2 8.60 -17.13 -13.62
CA ASN A 2 7.83 -15.95 -14.00
C ASN A 2 8.30 -14.78 -13.14
N TYR A 3 9.37 -14.12 -13.59
CA TYR A 3 9.98 -12.99 -12.90
C TYR A 3 8.97 -11.85 -12.64
N SER A 4 7.97 -11.67 -13.52
CA SER A 4 6.91 -10.68 -13.32
C SER A 4 6.07 -11.00 -12.08
N THR A 5 5.71 -12.28 -11.88
CA THR A 5 4.97 -12.71 -10.68
C THR A 5 5.80 -12.51 -9.41
N GLU A 6 7.09 -12.84 -9.45
CA GLU A 6 8.01 -12.69 -8.31
C GLU A 6 8.17 -11.22 -7.90
N VAL A 7 8.39 -10.33 -8.88
CA VAL A 7 8.46 -8.88 -8.66
C VAL A 7 7.15 -8.35 -8.06
N LYS A 8 6.00 -8.79 -8.60
CA LYS A 8 4.69 -8.40 -8.06
C LYS A 8 4.50 -8.86 -6.61
N GLN A 9 4.85 -10.10 -6.30
CA GLN A 9 4.76 -10.63 -4.93
C GLN A 9 5.68 -9.88 -3.97
N LYS A 10 6.91 -9.57 -4.39
CA LYS A 10 7.85 -8.80 -3.58
C LYS A 10 7.35 -7.39 -3.30
N LEU A 11 6.79 -6.71 -4.31
CA LEU A 11 6.16 -5.39 -4.15
C LEU A 11 5.02 -5.44 -3.13
N LEU A 12 4.12 -6.41 -3.26
CA LEU A 12 2.99 -6.56 -2.32
C LEU A 12 3.47 -6.83 -0.90
N SER A 13 4.49 -7.68 -0.72
CA SER A 13 5.09 -7.95 0.58
C SER A 13 5.69 -6.69 1.22
N ILE A 14 6.33 -5.83 0.44
CA ILE A 14 6.89 -4.56 0.93
C ILE A 14 5.76 -3.63 1.39
N ILE A 15 4.66 -3.53 0.65
CA ILE A 15 3.52 -2.68 1.03
C ILE A 15 2.90 -3.17 2.35
N THR A 16 2.76 -4.49 2.54
CA THR A 16 2.28 -5.06 3.81
C THR A 16 3.22 -4.75 4.98
N GLU A 17 4.54 -4.81 4.75
CA GLU A 17 5.52 -4.39 5.75
C GLU A 17 5.38 -2.90 6.08
N MET A 18 5.22 -2.04 5.07
CA MET A 18 5.02 -0.60 5.26
C MET A 18 3.75 -0.28 6.06
N ASP A 19 2.67 -1.06 5.93
CA ASP A 19 1.45 -0.88 6.73
C ASP A 19 1.71 -1.05 8.24
N SER A 20 2.60 -1.99 8.58
CA SER A 20 3.05 -2.22 9.96
C SER A 20 3.87 -1.05 10.51
N TYR A 21 4.41 -0.19 9.64
CA TYR A 21 5.18 1.01 9.99
C TYR A 21 4.55 2.30 9.43
N ARG A 22 3.23 2.31 9.20
CA ARG A 22 2.54 3.41 8.48
C ARG A 22 2.75 4.80 9.07
N TRP A 23 3.05 4.91 10.36
CA TRP A 23 3.33 6.20 11.01
C TRP A 23 4.56 6.91 10.44
N LEU A 24 5.49 6.18 9.82
CA LEU A 24 6.66 6.77 9.13
C LEU A 24 6.30 7.45 7.82
N PHE A 25 5.16 7.10 7.23
CA PHE A 25 4.74 7.51 5.88
C PHE A 25 3.51 8.43 5.90
N THR A 26 3.05 8.83 7.08
CA THR A 26 1.77 9.54 7.26
C THR A 26 1.97 10.80 8.09
N LYS A 27 1.20 11.84 7.77
CA LYS A 27 1.37 13.15 8.43
C LYS A 27 0.76 13.14 9.82
N ASN A 28 -0.37 12.46 9.98
CA ASN A 28 -1.08 12.33 11.26
C ASN A 28 -1.41 10.84 11.51
N PRO A 29 -0.46 10.05 12.06
CA PRO A 29 -0.59 8.60 12.23
C PRO A 29 -1.86 8.14 12.96
N GLU A 30 -2.34 8.96 13.90
CA GLU A 30 -3.53 8.68 14.71
C GLU A 30 -4.85 8.94 13.98
N THR A 31 -4.86 9.79 12.96
CA THR A 31 -6.11 10.28 12.34
C THR A 31 -6.24 9.97 10.85
N ASP A 32 -5.13 9.80 10.13
CA ASP A 32 -5.12 9.60 8.67
C ASP A 32 -5.83 8.29 8.25
N PHE A 33 -5.81 7.27 9.12
CA PHE A 33 -6.36 5.92 8.88
C PHE A 33 -7.29 5.39 9.99
N SER A 34 -7.73 6.21 10.94
CA SER A 34 -8.57 5.76 12.06
C SER A 34 -10.08 5.80 11.79
N ARG A 35 -10.51 6.35 10.64
CA ARG A 35 -11.94 6.42 10.28
C ARG A 35 -12.43 5.09 9.73
N LYS A 36 -13.49 4.54 10.34
CA LYS A 36 -14.10 3.22 10.07
C LYS A 36 -14.52 2.93 8.61
N LYS A 37 -14.54 3.93 7.72
CA LYS A 37 -15.01 3.84 6.32
C LYS A 37 -13.98 4.32 5.29
N LYS A 38 -12.73 4.54 5.70
CA LYS A 38 -11.65 4.99 4.82
C LYS A 38 -10.73 3.81 4.53
N TRP A 39 -10.29 3.71 3.29
CA TRP A 39 -9.37 2.67 2.84
C TRP A 39 -8.15 2.56 3.75
N SER A 40 -7.65 1.34 3.94
CA SER A 40 -6.41 1.08 4.68
C SER A 40 -5.20 1.70 3.97
N PHE A 41 -4.09 1.83 4.69
CA PHE A 41 -2.86 2.34 4.09
C PHE A 41 -2.39 1.44 2.94
N GLU A 42 -2.44 0.12 3.11
CA GLU A 42 -2.16 -0.84 2.04
C GLU A 42 -3.09 -0.69 0.83
N GLU A 43 -4.39 -0.48 1.03
CA GLU A 43 -5.36 -0.28 -0.05
C GLU A 43 -5.06 1.00 -0.85
N ILE A 44 -4.72 2.09 -0.16
CA ILE A 44 -4.33 3.36 -0.80
C ILE A 44 -3.04 3.19 -1.61
N MET A 45 -2.03 2.51 -1.06
CA MET A 45 -0.77 2.25 -1.77
C MET A 45 -1.00 1.42 -3.05
N LYS A 46 -1.79 0.34 -2.95
CA LYS A 46 -2.17 -0.46 -4.13
C LYS A 46 -2.91 0.37 -5.16
N PHE A 47 -3.88 1.18 -4.71
CA PHE A 47 -4.63 2.04 -5.61
C PHE A 47 -3.72 3.03 -6.35
N MET A 48 -2.88 3.79 -5.65
CA MET A 48 -1.95 4.74 -6.27
C MET A 48 -1.05 4.09 -7.32
N LEU A 49 -0.56 2.87 -7.06
CA LEU A 49 0.24 2.12 -8.03
C LEU A 49 -0.54 1.65 -9.26
N THR A 50 -1.85 1.43 -9.12
CA THR A 50 -2.73 1.03 -10.22
C THR A 50 -3.34 2.21 -10.98
N MET A 51 -3.35 3.42 -10.41
CA MET A 51 -3.95 4.62 -11.03
C MET A 51 -3.22 5.08 -12.30
N GLU A 52 -1.91 4.89 -12.38
CA GLU A 52 -1.10 5.18 -13.58
C GLU A 52 -0.96 3.97 -14.52
N GLY A 53 -1.66 2.86 -14.21
CA GLY A 53 -1.71 1.71 -15.10
C GLY A 53 -2.58 2.03 -16.31
N LYS A 54 -1.97 2.20 -17.49
CA LYS A 54 -2.72 2.15 -18.74
C LYS A 54 -3.42 0.78 -18.84
N ALA A 55 -4.73 0.83 -19.03
CA ALA A 55 -5.50 -0.30 -19.57
C ALA A 55 -4.98 -0.67 -20.97
#